data_AF-A0A954U7V6-F1
#
_entry.id   AF-A0A954U7V6-F1
#
_cell.length_a   1.000
_cell.length_b   1.000
_cell.length_c   1.000
_cell.angle_alpha   90.00
_cell.angle_beta   90.00
_cell.angle_gamma   90.00
#
_symmetry.space_group_name_H-M   'P 1'
#
loop_
_entity.id
_entity.type
_entity.pdbx_description
1 polymer ?
#
loop_
_entity_poly.entity_id
_entity_poly.type
_entity_poly.pdbx_seq_one_letter_code
_entity_poly.pdbx_strand_id
1 'polypeptide(L)'
;MIEPAAKIDQAPELRELQHEPDATSVRGVTLSGLALVTIIALGIGISAVAIRQLSSRWSQVSADSQWNQQETNPGVVSHQAYDRLQIQASEKKLLEQYRWHDRAQGTASIPIDRAIELMSQRKLQTNWPVSDEVSP
;
A
#
# COMPACT_ATOMS: atom_id res chain seq x y z
N MET A 1 87.52 -40.36 -16.18
CA MET A 1 87.28 -39.02 -16.77
C MET A 1 86.00 -39.14 -17.58
N ILE A 2 85.01 -38.28 -17.31
CA ILE A 2 83.67 -38.15 -17.93
C ILE A 2 82.64 -39.21 -17.45
N GLU A 3 81.93 -38.97 -16.34
CA GLU A 3 80.64 -38.23 -16.17
C GLU A 3 79.41 -39.15 -16.35
N PRO A 4 78.77 -39.62 -15.27
CA PRO A 4 77.51 -40.35 -15.36
C PRO A 4 76.30 -39.41 -15.43
N ALA A 5 75.38 -39.75 -16.33
CA ALA A 5 74.07 -39.16 -16.46
C ALA A 5 73.29 -39.17 -15.13
N ALA A 6 72.86 -38.00 -14.66
CA ALA A 6 71.76 -37.88 -13.73
C ALA A 6 71.23 -36.44 -13.71
N LYS A 7 69.90 -36.36 -13.55
CA LYS A 7 69.13 -35.18 -13.16
C LYS A 7 68.50 -34.34 -14.27
N ILE A 8 67.63 -34.99 -15.04
CA ILE A 8 66.37 -34.37 -15.47
C ILE A 8 65.43 -34.50 -14.27
N ASP A 9 65.46 -33.55 -13.33
CA ASP A 9 64.42 -33.38 -12.30
C ASP A 9 64.82 -32.19 -11.43
N GLN A 10 64.30 -31.01 -11.77
CA GLN A 10 64.02 -29.90 -10.84
C GLN A 10 63.43 -28.71 -11.60
N ALA A 11 62.20 -28.89 -12.08
CA ALA A 11 61.29 -27.77 -12.32
C ALA A 11 59.86 -28.12 -11.87
N PRO A 12 59.56 -28.22 -10.55
CA PRO A 12 58.18 -28.07 -10.11
C PRO A 12 57.97 -27.11 -8.93
N GLU A 13 58.93 -26.27 -8.55
CA GLU A 13 58.89 -25.62 -7.22
C GLU A 13 58.61 -24.10 -7.20
N LEU A 14 58.24 -23.47 -8.32
CA LEU A 14 57.91 -22.02 -8.34
C LEU A 14 56.44 -21.72 -8.67
N ARG A 15 55.54 -22.70 -8.55
CA ARG A 15 54.09 -22.50 -8.79
C ARG A 15 53.24 -22.38 -7.51
N GLU A 16 53.83 -22.51 -6.32
CA GLU A 16 53.05 -22.61 -5.07
C GLU A 16 52.98 -21.34 -4.19
N LEU A 17 53.34 -20.16 -4.69
CA LEU A 17 53.34 -18.93 -3.88
C LEU A 17 52.46 -17.78 -4.41
N GLN A 18 51.44 -18.10 -5.20
CA GLN A 18 50.29 -17.20 -5.39
C GLN A 18 49.07 -17.80 -4.70
N HIS A 19 49.12 -17.85 -3.37
CA HIS A 19 47.90 -17.84 -2.57
C HIS A 19 47.45 -16.38 -2.50
N GLU A 20 46.55 -15.98 -3.41
CA GLU A 20 45.85 -14.71 -3.29
C GLU A 20 45.13 -14.72 -1.94
N PRO A 21 45.38 -13.75 -1.03
CA PRO A 21 44.71 -13.74 0.25
C PRO A 21 43.21 -13.64 -0.02
N ASP A 22 42.49 -14.69 0.36
CA ASP A 22 41.03 -14.72 0.33
C ASP A 22 40.51 -13.61 1.25
N ALA A 23 40.38 -12.41 0.67
CA ALA A 23 39.98 -11.19 1.38
C ALA A 23 38.49 -11.22 1.75
N THR A 24 37.81 -12.33 1.48
CA THR A 24 36.40 -12.52 1.76
C THR A 24 36.22 -13.11 3.15
N SER A 25 36.16 -12.24 4.15
CA SER A 25 35.81 -12.65 5.51
C SER A 25 34.39 -13.24 5.53
N VAL A 26 34.28 -14.57 5.60
CA VAL A 26 33.02 -15.32 5.75
C VAL A 26 32.20 -14.78 6.92
N ARG A 27 32.89 -14.34 7.98
CA ARG A 27 32.28 -13.72 9.16
C ARG A 27 31.64 -12.37 8.86
N GLY A 28 32.24 -11.56 7.99
CA GLY A 28 31.66 -10.28 7.55
C GLY A 28 30.40 -10.46 6.69
N VAL A 29 30.44 -11.43 5.77
CA VAL A 29 29.31 -11.75 4.89
C VAL A 29 28.12 -12.34 5.67
N THR A 30 28.39 -13.22 6.63
CA THR A 30 27.35 -13.78 7.50
C THR A 30 26.75 -12.74 8.44
N LEU A 31 27.56 -11.82 9.00
CA LEU A 31 27.04 -10.74 9.83
C LEU A 31 26.18 -9.76 9.03
N SER A 32 26.60 -9.40 7.82
CA SER A 32 25.84 -8.47 6.97
C SER A 32 24.53 -9.09 6.49
N GLY A 33 24.55 -10.38 6.13
CA GLY A 33 23.35 -11.13 5.78
C GLY A 33 22.36 -11.20 6.96
N LEU A 34 22.85 -11.52 8.16
CA LEU A 34 22.02 -11.55 9.36
C LEU A 34 21.44 -10.16 9.66
N ALA A 35 22.25 -9.11 9.59
CA ALA A 35 21.80 -7.73 9.80
C ALA A 35 20.69 -7.33 8.82
N LEU A 36 20.84 -7.67 7.54
CA LEU A 36 19.84 -7.38 6.51
C LEU A 36 18.51 -8.09 6.80
N VAL A 37 18.55 -9.40 7.10
CA VAL A 37 17.36 -10.18 7.46
C VAL A 37 16.68 -9.59 8.69
N THR A 38 17.47 -9.18 9.68
CA THR A 38 16.95 -8.57 10.91
C THR A 38 16.22 -7.25 10.62
N ILE A 39 16.80 -6.38 9.77
CA ILE A 39 16.18 -5.12 9.36
C ILE A 39 14.87 -5.36 8.62
N ILE A 40 14.85 -6.30 7.68
CA ILE A 40 13.64 -6.65 6.91
C ILE A 40 12.55 -7.18 7.84
N ALA A 41 12.90 -8.11 8.74
CA ALA A 41 11.97 -8.66 9.71
C ALA A 41 11.41 -7.57 10.64
N LEU A 42 12.25 -6.62 11.06
CA LEU A 42 11.81 -5.48 11.87
C LEU A 42 10.82 -4.60 11.10
N GLY A 43 11.11 -4.29 9.84
CA GLY A 43 10.24 -3.49 8.98
C GLY A 43 8.87 -4.14 8.80
N ILE A 44 8.84 -5.44 8.47
CA ILE A 44 7.59 -6.21 8.33
C ILE A 44 6.82 -6.22 9.66
N GLY A 45 7.51 -6.46 10.78
CA GLY A 45 6.90 -6.45 12.11
C GLY A 45 6.25 -5.11 12.46
N ILE A 46 6.96 -4.01 12.24
CA ILE A 46 6.44 -2.65 12.48
C ILE A 46 5.22 -2.37 11.60
N SER A 47 5.31 -2.68 10.29
CA SER A 47 4.19 -2.52 9.37
C SER A 47 2.96 -3.36 9.79
N ALA A 48 3.16 -4.61 10.19
CA ALA A 48 2.08 -5.48 10.65
C ALA A 48 1.40 -4.94 11.91
N VAL A 49 2.19 -4.43 12.87
CA VAL A 49 1.66 -3.80 14.09
C VAL A 49 0.89 -2.52 13.75
N ALA A 50 1.41 -1.68 12.86
CA ALA A 50 0.75 -0.46 12.43
C ALA A 50 -0.59 -0.75 11.73
N ILE A 51 -0.63 -1.73 10.82
CA ILE A 51 -1.85 -2.17 10.14
C ILE A 51 -2.86 -2.72 11.16
N ARG A 52 -2.42 -3.51 12.14
CA ARG A 52 -3.31 -4.06 13.19
C ARG A 52 -3.89 -2.96 14.09
N GLN A 53 -3.10 -1.95 14.44
CA GLN A 53 -3.54 -0.80 15.24
C GLN A 53 -4.48 0.13 14.46
N LEU A 54 -4.33 0.23 13.15
CA LEU A 54 -5.20 1.06 12.31
C LEU A 54 -6.50 0.33 11.93
N SER A 55 -6.43 -0.97 11.63
CA SER A 55 -7.59 -1.81 11.34
C SER A 55 -8.48 -2.04 12.57
N SER A 56 -7.95 -2.05 13.79
CA SER A 56 -8.79 -2.09 15.00
C SER A 56 -9.63 -0.83 15.18
N ARG A 57 -9.18 0.31 14.63
CA ARG A 57 -9.93 1.59 14.65
C ARG A 57 -10.96 1.68 13.54
N TRP A 58 -10.76 0.94 12.45
CA TRP A 58 -11.68 0.87 11.32
C TRP A 58 -12.31 -0.51 11.31
N SER A 59 -13.40 -0.68 12.06
CA SER A 59 -14.27 -1.85 11.96
C SER A 59 -14.61 -2.06 10.48
N GLN A 60 -13.97 -3.06 9.87
CA GLN A 60 -14.27 -3.43 8.49
C GLN A 60 -15.73 -3.90 8.49
N VAL A 61 -16.62 -3.07 7.94
CA VAL A 61 -17.91 -3.52 7.47
C VAL A 61 -17.60 -4.47 6.32
N SER A 62 -17.53 -5.77 6.61
CA SER A 62 -17.37 -6.79 5.59
C SER A 62 -18.54 -6.69 4.63
N ALA A 63 -18.29 -6.35 3.37
CA ALA A 63 -19.32 -6.26 2.33
C ALA A 63 -20.12 -7.57 2.19
N ASP A 64 -19.51 -8.71 2.54
CA ASP A 64 -20.11 -10.04 2.49
C ASP A 64 -21.20 -10.27 3.54
N SER A 65 -21.17 -9.58 4.69
CA SER A 65 -22.20 -9.76 5.74
C SER A 65 -23.47 -8.93 5.48
N GLN A 66 -23.40 -7.94 4.59
CA GLN A 66 -24.51 -7.03 4.31
C GLN A 66 -25.42 -7.51 3.17
N TRP A 67 -24.94 -8.40 2.29
CA TRP A 67 -25.73 -8.91 1.16
C TRP A 67 -26.81 -9.93 1.58
N ASN A 68 -26.59 -10.69 2.66
CA ASN A 68 -27.51 -11.74 3.09
C ASN A 68 -28.73 -11.26 3.90
N GLN A 69 -28.85 -9.96 4.20
CA GLN A 69 -29.98 -9.43 4.98
C GLN A 69 -31.02 -8.68 4.14
N GLN A 70 -30.80 -8.53 2.83
CA GLN A 70 -31.77 -7.87 1.98
C GLN A 70 -32.80 -8.88 1.41
N GLU A 71 -33.51 -9.58 2.30
CA GLU A 71 -34.83 -10.10 1.93
C GLU A 71 -35.76 -8.89 1.77
N THR A 72 -35.77 -8.32 0.58
CA THR A 72 -36.70 -7.27 0.15
C THR A 72 -38.12 -7.84 0.13
N ASN A 73 -38.77 -7.90 1.29
CA ASN A 73 -40.22 -7.90 1.34
C ASN A 73 -40.68 -6.47 0.99
N PRO A 74 -41.39 -6.23 -0.13
CA PRO A 74 -41.89 -4.90 -0.51
C PRO A 74 -43.10 -4.51 0.34
N GLY A 75 -42.97 -4.59 1.66
CA GLY A 75 -43.92 -4.07 2.63
C GLY A 75 -43.62 -2.60 2.92
N VAL A 76 -44.63 -1.75 2.86
CA VAL A 76 -44.53 -0.36 3.31
C VAL A 76 -44.32 -0.36 4.82
N VAL A 77 -43.07 -0.11 5.25
CA VAL A 77 -42.71 0.01 6.66
C VAL A 77 -43.36 1.28 7.21
N SER A 78 -44.15 1.15 8.28
CA SER A 78 -45.00 2.24 8.82
C SER A 78 -44.22 3.46 9.33
N HIS A 79 -42.90 3.37 9.48
CA HIS A 79 -42.02 4.43 10.01
C HIS A 79 -41.02 4.98 8.99
N GLN A 80 -41.24 4.76 7.68
CA GLN A 80 -40.33 5.18 6.60
C GLN A 80 -39.89 6.64 6.67
N ALA A 81 -40.73 7.57 7.12
CA ALA A 81 -40.36 8.98 7.19
C ALA A 81 -39.25 9.25 8.22
N TYR A 82 -39.29 8.58 9.37
CA TYR A 82 -38.29 8.75 10.43
C TYR A 82 -36.96 8.11 10.05
N ASP A 83 -37.01 6.90 9.48
CA ASP A 83 -35.82 6.21 8.98
C ASP A 83 -35.15 7.01 7.86
N ARG A 84 -35.92 7.61 6.96
CA ARG A 84 -35.37 8.42 5.86
C ARG A 84 -34.61 9.64 6.36
N LEU A 85 -35.13 10.32 7.39
CA LEU A 85 -34.46 11.48 8.00
C LEU A 85 -33.15 11.09 8.70
N GLN A 86 -33.16 9.94 9.39
CA GLN A 86 -31.98 9.45 10.10
C GLN A 86 -30.87 9.02 9.11
N ILE A 87 -31.25 8.35 8.02
CA ILE A 87 -30.34 7.97 6.93
C ILE A 87 -29.77 9.22 6.26
N GLN A 88 -30.61 10.18 5.86
CA GLN A 88 -30.15 11.44 5.24
C GLN A 88 -29.20 12.23 6.14
N ALA A 89 -29.45 12.27 7.46
CA ALA A 89 -28.56 12.94 8.40
C ALA A 89 -27.18 12.25 8.46
N SER A 90 -27.15 10.91 8.41
CA SER A 90 -25.90 10.14 8.40
C SER A 90 -25.09 10.34 7.12
N GLU A 91 -25.77 10.37 5.97
CA GLU A 91 -25.16 10.61 4.66
C GLU A 91 -24.61 12.03 4.55
N LYS A 92 -25.37 13.04 5.00
CA LYS A 92 -24.91 14.44 5.03
C LYS A 92 -23.65 14.59 5.88
N LYS A 93 -23.59 13.95 7.04
CA LYS A 93 -22.41 13.98 7.92
C LYS A 93 -21.18 13.33 7.29
N LEU A 94 -21.35 12.28 6.48
CA LEU A 94 -20.24 11.65 5.75
C LEU A 94 -19.72 12.57 4.64
N LEU A 95 -20.64 13.18 3.90
CA LEU A 95 -20.34 14.11 2.81
C LEU A 95 -19.60 15.37 3.29
N GLU A 96 -19.95 15.87 4.47
CA GLU A 96 -19.27 17.02 5.11
C GLU A 96 -17.82 16.75 5.51
N GLN A 97 -17.41 15.47 5.61
CA GLN A 97 -16.05 15.10 6.02
C GLN A 97 -15.06 15.07 4.86
N TYR A 98 -15.51 15.12 3.60
CA TYR A 98 -14.61 15.13 2.45
C TYR A 98 -13.83 16.44 2.39
N ARG A 99 -12.51 16.33 2.59
CA ARG A 99 -11.55 17.44 2.54
C ARG A 99 -10.60 17.25 1.36
N TRP A 100 -10.33 18.32 0.64
CA TRP A 100 -9.34 18.32 -0.42
C TRP A 100 -8.05 18.94 0.10
N HIS A 101 -6.94 18.22 -0.09
CA HIS A 101 -5.62 18.69 0.30
C HIS A 101 -5.01 19.51 -0.83
N ASP A 102 -4.89 20.82 -0.64
CA ASP A 102 -4.14 21.70 -1.54
C ASP A 102 -2.70 21.82 -1.04
N ARG A 103 -1.74 21.51 -1.92
CA ARG A 103 -0.31 21.51 -1.61
C ARG A 103 0.26 22.93 -1.41
N ALA A 104 -0.44 23.97 -1.88
CA ALA A 104 -0.03 25.36 -1.79
C ALA A 104 -0.70 26.14 -0.65
N GLN A 105 -1.94 25.81 -0.30
CA GLN A 105 -2.75 26.58 0.68
C GLN A 105 -3.21 25.78 1.91
N GLY A 106 -2.87 24.50 2.01
CA GLY A 106 -3.24 23.63 3.13
C GLY A 106 -4.53 22.84 2.90
N THR A 107 -5.14 22.34 3.98
CA THR A 107 -6.39 21.57 3.90
C THR A 107 -7.57 22.50 3.71
N ALA A 108 -8.21 22.46 2.53
CA ALA A 108 -9.40 23.23 2.25
C ALA A 108 -10.64 22.32 2.28
N SER A 109 -11.74 22.84 2.80
CA SER A 109 -13.03 22.14 2.91
C SER A 109 -14.09 23.07 2.36
N ILE A 110 -14.70 22.71 1.24
CA ILE A 110 -15.83 23.47 0.68
C ILE A 110 -17.10 22.66 0.98
N PRO A 111 -18.00 23.14 1.83
CA PRO A 111 -19.29 22.48 2.06
C PRO A 111 -20.05 22.33 0.74
N ILE A 112 -20.76 21.21 0.57
CA ILE A 112 -21.50 20.92 -0.68
C ILE A 112 -22.49 22.03 -1.01
N ASP A 113 -23.23 22.53 -0.01
CA ASP A 113 -24.18 23.64 -0.19
C ASP A 113 -23.48 24.87 -0.81
N ARG A 114 -22.26 25.16 -0.37
CA ARG A 114 -21.44 26.26 -0.92
C ARG A 114 -20.88 25.92 -2.29
N ALA A 115 -20.54 24.66 -2.56
CA ALA A 115 -20.09 24.23 -3.89
C ALA A 115 -21.22 24.38 -4.93
N ILE A 116 -22.44 23.99 -4.59
CA ILE A 116 -23.63 24.16 -5.43
C ILE A 116 -23.91 25.64 -5.68
N GLU A 117 -23.82 26.48 -4.66
CA GLU A 117 -24.00 27.92 -4.79
C GLU A 117 -22.94 28.55 -5.70
N LEU A 118 -21.67 28.15 -5.55
CA LEU A 118 -20.59 28.61 -6.42
C LEU A 118 -20.76 28.12 -7.86
N MET A 119 -21.26 26.89 -8.05
CA MET A 119 -21.57 26.34 -9.38
C MET A 119 -22.72 27.08 -10.05
N SER A 120 -23.79 27.39 -9.30
CA SER A 120 -24.95 28.12 -9.83
C SER A 120 -24.56 29.55 -10.23
N GLN A 121 -23.76 30.22 -9.39
CA GLN A 121 -23.27 31.58 -9.66
C GLN A 121 -22.32 31.63 -10.87
N ARG A 122 -21.48 30.61 -11.05
CA ARG A 122 -20.50 30.57 -12.15
C ARG A 122 -21.05 30.01 -13.48
N LYS A 123 -22.33 29.61 -13.54
CA LYS A 123 -22.92 28.91 -14.72
C LYS A 123 -21.97 27.83 -15.27
N LEU A 124 -21.35 27.04 -14.39
CA LEU A 124 -20.37 26.05 -14.82
C LEU A 124 -21.08 25.00 -15.68
N GLN A 125 -20.68 24.93 -16.95
CA GLN A 125 -21.15 23.91 -17.88
C GLN A 125 -20.57 22.57 -17.42
N THR A 126 -21.43 21.68 -16.94
CA THR A 126 -21.07 20.28 -16.73
C THR A 126 -21.05 19.60 -18.09
N ASN A 127 -19.93 19.73 -18.81
CA ASN A 127 -19.62 18.83 -19.94
C ASN A 127 -19.29 17.45 -19.37
N TRP A 128 -20.30 16.72 -18.93
CA TRP A 128 -20.17 15.29 -18.71
C TRP A 128 -20.48 14.62 -20.06
N PRO A 129 -19.53 13.94 -20.72
CA PRO A 129 -19.86 13.15 -21.90
C PRO A 129 -20.83 12.07 -21.46
N VAL A 130 -22.11 12.26 -21.75
CA VAL A 130 -23.10 11.20 -21.63
C VAL A 130 -22.70 10.17 -22.68
N SER A 131 -22.16 9.04 -22.23
CA SER A 131 -21.98 7.88 -23.10
C SER A 131 -23.38 7.41 -23.50
N ASP A 132 -23.82 7.81 -24.69
CA ASP A 132 -25.02 7.34 -25.36
C ASP A 132 -24.85 5.86 -25.74
N GLU A 133 -24.74 4.95 -24.77
CA GLU A 133 -24.72 3.52 -25.06
C GLU A 133 -25.32 2.69 -23.93
N VAL A 134 -26.65 2.76 -23.82
CA VAL A 134 -27.44 1.59 -23.41
C VAL A 134 -28.60 1.50 -24.40
N SER A 135 -28.38 0.77 -25.49
CA SER A 135 -29.49 0.25 -26.30
C SER A 135 -30.03 -1.04 -25.66
N PRO A 136 -31.36 -1.23 -25.67
CA PRO A 136 -32.04 -2.38 -25.07
C PRO A 136 -31.75 -3.73 -25.75
#